data_AF-D7VGH5-F1
#
_entry.id   AF-D7VGH5-F1
#
_cell.length_a   1.000
_cell.length_b   1.000
_cell.length_c   1.000
_cell.angle_alpha   90.00
_cell.angle_beta   90.00
_cell.angle_gamma   90.00
#
_symmetry.space_group_name_H-M   'P 1'
#
loop_
_entity.id
_entity.type
_entity.pdbx_description
1 polymer ?
#
loop_
_entity_poly.entity_id
_entity_poly.type
_entity_poly.pdbx_seq_one_letter_code
_entity_poly.pdbx_strand_id
1 'polypeptide(L)'
;MNTHKTHPEKLDENKLLEKRRLTVSAVIVNDGYRKDDYACKILLLGKWVRKCGLDAGDKLTVEVFENRIVIEKEKPGMVDPKFLEREQRASDRALRKKLKEMLSPDIFEDLIIKGGEIFIKT
;
A
#
# COMPACT_ATOMS: atom_id res chain seq x y z
N MET A 1 6.46 -44.98 -19.04
CA MET A 1 7.11 -44.88 -17.72
C MET A 1 7.66 -43.46 -17.58
N ASN A 2 7.35 -42.83 -16.44
CA ASN A 2 7.35 -41.38 -16.24
C ASN A 2 8.75 -40.77 -16.16
N THR A 3 8.94 -39.66 -16.87
CA THR A 3 10.03 -38.72 -16.62
C THR A 3 9.63 -37.80 -15.46
N HIS A 4 10.33 -37.92 -14.34
CA HIS A 4 10.24 -36.96 -13.24
C HIS A 4 10.77 -35.60 -13.71
N LYS A 5 9.87 -34.64 -13.93
CA LYS A 5 10.25 -33.22 -13.98
C LYS A 5 10.30 -32.71 -12.55
N THR A 6 11.50 -32.46 -12.07
CA THR A 6 11.79 -31.73 -10.85
C THR A 6 11.12 -30.35 -10.95
N HIS A 7 10.16 -30.08 -10.06
CA HIS A 7 9.62 -28.75 -9.86
C HIS A 7 10.74 -27.82 -9.35
N PRO A 8 10.99 -26.67 -9.99
CA PRO A 8 11.91 -25.70 -9.42
C PRO A 8 11.30 -25.10 -8.15
N GLU A 9 12.22 -24.80 -7.25
CA GLU A 9 12.07 -24.26 -5.90
C GLU A 9 11.01 -23.16 -5.81
N LYS A 10 10.24 -23.20 -4.71
CA LYS A 10 9.27 -22.17 -4.31
C LYS A 10 10.00 -20.83 -4.18
N LEU A 11 9.93 -19.99 -5.21
CA LEU A 11 10.17 -18.56 -5.06
C LEU A 11 9.18 -18.03 -4.01
N ASP A 12 9.64 -17.16 -3.13
CA ASP A 12 8.82 -16.57 -2.08
C ASP A 12 7.84 -15.56 -2.72
N GLU A 13 6.70 -16.05 -3.22
CA GLU A 13 5.72 -15.33 -4.07
C GLU A 13 5.01 -14.12 -3.39
N ASN A 14 5.42 -13.72 -2.19
CA ASN A 14 4.68 -12.78 -1.35
C ASN A 14 5.40 -11.45 -1.05
N LYS A 15 6.52 -11.13 -1.73
CA LYS A 15 7.18 -9.83 -1.54
C LYS A 15 6.40 -8.70 -2.23
N LEU A 16 5.67 -7.91 -1.44
CA LEU A 16 5.01 -6.68 -1.90
C LEU A 16 6.07 -5.64 -2.31
N LEU A 17 6.06 -5.24 -3.58
CA LEU A 17 6.97 -4.25 -4.16
C LEU A 17 6.41 -2.84 -4.04
N GLU A 18 5.11 -2.65 -4.30
CA GLU A 18 4.48 -1.33 -4.29
C GLU A 18 2.97 -1.41 -4.01
N LYS A 19 2.39 -0.36 -3.41
CA LYS A 19 0.94 -0.22 -3.24
C LYS A 19 0.49 1.19 -3.63
N ARG A 20 -0.43 1.31 -4.58
CA ARG A 20 -0.97 2.58 -5.09
C ARG A 20 -2.50 2.59 -4.98
N ARG A 21 -3.10 3.76 -4.76
CA ARG A 21 -4.55 3.96 -4.86
C ARG A 21 -4.87 4.62 -6.19
N LEU A 22 -5.81 4.04 -6.94
CA LEU A 22 -6.27 4.59 -8.21
C LEU A 22 -7.77 4.89 -8.13
N THR A 23 -8.23 5.88 -8.90
CA THR A 23 -9.66 6.14 -9.08
C THR A 23 -10.05 5.65 -10.48
N VAL A 24 -11.17 4.92 -10.57
CA VAL A 24 -11.69 4.48 -11.88
C VAL A 24 -12.17 5.70 -12.65
N SER A 25 -11.60 5.91 -13.84
CA SER A 25 -12.00 6.97 -14.75
C SER A 25 -12.56 6.38 -16.04
N ALA A 26 -13.72 6.88 -16.47
CA ALA A 26 -14.39 6.46 -17.70
C ALA A 26 -14.00 7.37 -18.87
N VAL A 27 -12.70 7.53 -19.14
CA VAL A 27 -12.21 8.35 -20.26
C VAL A 27 -12.18 7.53 -21.54
N ILE A 28 -12.82 8.05 -22.60
CA ILE A 28 -12.57 7.61 -23.98
C ILE A 28 -11.24 8.23 -24.41
N VAL A 29 -10.21 7.40 -24.57
CA VAL A 29 -8.88 7.87 -24.97
C VAL A 29 -8.89 8.07 -26.49
N ASN A 30 -8.97 9.32 -26.94
CA ASN A 30 -8.96 9.67 -28.37
C ASN A 30 -7.53 9.84 -28.95
N ASP A 31 -6.51 9.98 -28.10
CA ASP A 31 -5.12 10.12 -28.52
C ASP A 31 -4.28 8.92 -28.08
N GLY A 32 -3.64 8.26 -29.06
CA GLY A 32 -2.65 7.22 -28.80
C GLY A 32 -1.45 7.77 -28.00
N TYR A 33 -0.75 6.86 -27.31
CA TYR A 33 0.44 7.15 -26.51
C TYR A 33 1.48 7.93 -27.32
N ARG A 34 2.01 9.03 -26.76
CA ARG A 34 3.20 9.70 -27.31
C ARG A 34 4.41 8.79 -27.11
N LYS A 35 5.31 8.77 -28.10
CA LYS A 35 6.45 7.85 -28.21
C LYS A 35 7.40 7.86 -27.01
N ASP A 36 7.41 8.94 -26.24
CA ASP A 36 8.31 9.16 -25.10
C ASP A 36 7.58 9.25 -23.74
N ASP A 37 6.28 8.95 -23.71
CA ASP A 37 5.47 9.05 -22.49
C ASP A 37 5.55 7.72 -21.72
N TYR A 38 6.55 7.59 -20.84
CA TYR A 38 6.68 6.46 -19.92
C TYR A 38 5.69 6.59 -18.76
N ALA A 39 4.40 6.66 -19.07
CA ALA A 39 3.33 6.73 -18.09
C ALA A 39 2.92 5.29 -17.70
N CYS A 40 3.36 4.83 -16.53
CA CYS A 40 2.88 3.56 -15.94
C CYS A 40 1.40 3.70 -15.53
N LYS A 41 0.49 3.61 -16.50
CA LYS A 41 -0.97 3.64 -16.33
C LYS A 41 -1.53 2.24 -16.62
N ILE A 42 -2.30 1.70 -15.69
CA ILE A 42 -3.08 0.46 -15.91
C ILE A 42 -4.48 0.89 -16.39
N LEU A 43 -4.79 0.63 -17.65
CA LEU A 43 -6.13 0.86 -18.20
C LEU A 43 -6.92 -0.44 -18.19
N LEU A 44 -7.99 -0.48 -17.39
CA LEU A 44 -8.98 -1.56 -17.42
C LEU A 44 -10.13 -1.13 -18.32
N LEU A 45 -10.28 -1.79 -19.48
CA LEU A 45 -11.26 -1.43 -20.51
C LEU A 45 -12.23 -2.58 -20.81
N GLY A 46 -13.46 -2.23 -21.17
CA GLY A 46 -14.46 -3.16 -21.69
C GLY A 46 -15.65 -3.41 -20.76
N LYS A 47 -16.70 -4.06 -21.30
CA LYS A 47 -17.94 -4.33 -20.56
C LYS A 47 -17.73 -5.24 -19.34
N TRP A 48 -16.67 -6.05 -19.33
CA TRP A 48 -16.37 -6.96 -18.23
C TRP A 48 -15.95 -6.24 -16.95
N VAL A 49 -15.36 -5.04 -17.04
CA VAL A 49 -14.95 -4.24 -15.87
C VAL A 49 -16.15 -3.92 -14.98
N ARG A 50 -17.27 -3.49 -15.60
CA ARG A 50 -18.54 -3.30 -14.88
C ARG A 50 -19.12 -4.61 -14.35
N LYS A 51 -18.98 -5.71 -15.09
CA LYS A 51 -19.42 -7.04 -14.62
C LYS A 51 -18.62 -7.53 -13.41
N CYS A 52 -17.38 -7.06 -13.24
CA CYS A 52 -16.58 -7.28 -12.03
C CYS A 52 -17.01 -6.40 -10.84
N GLY A 53 -18.04 -5.54 -11.00
CA GLY A 53 -18.54 -4.66 -9.94
C GLY A 53 -17.74 -3.37 -9.73
N LEU A 54 -16.92 -2.99 -10.73
CA LEU A 54 -16.22 -1.71 -10.76
C LEU A 54 -17.00 -0.66 -11.53
N ASP A 55 -17.34 0.42 -10.86
CA ASP A 55 -18.08 1.55 -11.37
C ASP A 55 -17.21 2.82 -11.40
N ALA A 56 -17.60 3.78 -12.23
CA ALA A 56 -16.89 5.05 -12.32
C ALA A 56 -16.94 5.78 -10.98
N GLY A 57 -15.79 6.31 -10.53
CA GLY A 57 -15.67 6.98 -9.23
C GLY A 57 -15.31 6.06 -8.06
N ASP A 58 -15.33 4.74 -8.25
CA ASP A 58 -14.84 3.80 -7.24
C ASP A 58 -13.37 4.05 -6.91
N LYS A 59 -13.04 3.86 -5.63
CA LYS A 59 -11.66 3.85 -5.14
C LYS A 59 -11.13 2.43 -5.19
N LEU A 60 -9.95 2.28 -5.77
CA LEU A 60 -9.26 1.01 -5.91
C LEU A 60 -7.93 1.05 -5.17
N THR A 61 -7.63 -0.03 -4.49
CA THR A 61 -6.31 -0.35 -4.00
C THR A 61 -5.61 -1.24 -5.04
N VAL A 62 -4.38 -0.86 -5.43
CA VAL A 62 -3.51 -1.62 -6.32
C VAL A 62 -2.28 -2.04 -5.54
N GLU A 63 -2.06 -3.34 -5.44
CA GLU A 63 -0.88 -3.94 -4.84
C GLU A 63 -0.05 -4.63 -5.92
N VAL A 64 1.24 -4.33 -5.93
CA VAL A 64 2.21 -4.85 -6.90
C VAL A 64 3.16 -5.73 -6.13
N PHE A 65 3.14 -7.01 -6.45
CA PHE A 65 4.06 -8.03 -5.98
C PHE A 65 5.03 -8.38 -7.11
N GLU A 66 6.08 -9.14 -6.80
CA GLU A 66 6.91 -9.75 -7.82
C GLU A 66 6.05 -10.64 -8.74
N ASN A 67 6.03 -10.32 -10.04
CA ASN A 67 5.24 -10.99 -11.08
C ASN A 67 3.71 -10.94 -10.95
N ARG A 68 3.13 -10.14 -10.03
CA ARG A 68 1.68 -10.10 -9.81
C ARG A 68 1.18 -8.71 -9.46
N ILE A 69 0.05 -8.31 -10.03
CA ILE A 69 -0.68 -7.10 -9.64
C ILE A 69 -2.06 -7.51 -9.15
N VAL A 70 -2.45 -7.02 -7.98
CA VAL A 70 -3.78 -7.22 -7.38
C VAL A 70 -4.50 -5.88 -7.36
N ILE A 71 -5.74 -5.87 -7.83
CA ILE A 71 -6.60 -4.68 -7.86
C ILE A 71 -7.87 -5.01 -7.08
N GLU A 72 -8.10 -4.28 -6.00
CA GLU A 72 -9.25 -4.48 -5.11
C GLU A 72 -10.07 -3.20 -4.98
N LYS A 73 -11.40 -3.34 -5.02
CA LYS A 73 -12.32 -2.25 -4.74
C LYS A 73 -12.34 -1.96 -3.25
N GLU A 74 -12.25 -0.68 -2.90
CA GLU A 74 -12.26 -0.27 -1.50
C GLU A 74 -13.67 -0.30 -0.92
N LYS A 75 -13.78 -0.76 0.32
CA LYS A 75 -15.04 -0.77 1.06
C LYS A 75 -15.26 0.57 1.76
N PRO A 76 -16.52 1.00 1.97
CA PRO A 76 -16.83 2.14 2.81
C PRO A 76 -16.20 1.96 4.20
N GLY A 77 -15.45 2.96 4.67
CA GLY A 77 -14.74 2.90 5.96
C GLY A 77 -13.36 2.24 5.92
N MET A 78 -12.88 1.79 4.75
CA MET A 78 -11.51 1.29 4.61
C MET A 78 -10.53 2.47 4.68
N VAL A 79 -9.94 2.68 5.86
CA VAL A 79 -8.91 3.70 6.07
C VAL A 79 -7.63 3.23 5.38
N ASP A 80 -6.98 4.13 4.64
CA ASP A 80 -5.72 3.83 3.98
C ASP A 80 -4.67 3.42 5.02
N PRO A 81 -4.16 2.18 4.97
CA PRO A 81 -3.15 1.72 5.92
C PRO A 81 -1.89 2.60 5.89
N LYS A 82 -1.51 3.15 4.73
CA LYS A 82 -0.38 4.07 4.63
C LYS A 82 -0.70 5.43 5.24
N PHE A 83 -1.93 5.89 5.15
CA PHE A 83 -2.38 7.09 5.85
C PHE A 83 -2.35 6.87 7.36
N LEU A 84 -2.89 5.75 7.84
CA LEU A 84 -2.84 5.36 9.25
C LEU A 84 -1.41 5.29 9.77
N GLU A 85 -0.50 4.64 9.03
CA GLU A 85 0.92 4.59 9.41
C GLU A 85 1.57 5.97 9.47
N ARG A 86 1.21 6.88 8.53
CA ARG A 86 1.72 8.25 8.52
C ARG A 86 1.20 9.05 9.71
N GLU A 87 -0.10 8.98 9.98
CA GLU A 87 -0.74 9.61 11.13
C GLU A 87 -0.16 9.08 12.45
N GLN A 88 0.02 7.77 12.56
CA GLN A 88 0.63 7.15 13.74
C GLN A 88 2.06 7.63 13.95
N ARG A 89 2.88 7.69 12.88
CA ARG A 89 4.25 8.22 12.96
C ARG A 89 4.29 9.70 13.34
N ALA A 90 3.35 10.49 12.82
CA ALA A 90 3.24 11.91 13.17
C ALA A 90 2.88 12.08 14.65
N SER A 91 1.93 11.29 15.15
CA SER A 91 1.54 11.24 16.55
C SER A 91 2.71 10.81 17.46
N ASP A 92 3.40 9.72 17.13
CA ASP A 92 4.55 9.22 17.88
C ASP A 92 5.67 10.26 17.94
N ARG A 93 5.92 11.00 16.85
CA ARG A 93 6.90 12.10 16.81
C ARG A 93 6.50 13.26 17.70
N ALA A 94 5.23 13.66 17.68
CA ALA A 94 4.70 14.74 18.52
C ALA A 94 4.80 14.37 20.01
N LEU A 95 4.40 13.15 20.37
CA LEU A 95 4.52 12.61 21.72
C LEU A 95 5.99 12.59 22.18
N ARG A 96 6.90 12.09 21.33
CA ARG A 96 8.33 12.04 21.62
C ARG A 96 8.94 13.42 21.88
N LYS A 97 8.53 14.43 21.09
CA LYS A 97 8.97 15.82 21.29
C LYS A 97 8.52 16.34 22.66
N LYS A 98 7.25 16.13 23.01
CA LYS A 98 6.68 16.59 24.29
C LYS A 98 7.35 15.90 25.49
N LEU A 99 7.59 14.60 25.42
CA LEU A 99 8.25 13.85 26.48
C LEU A 99 9.69 14.32 26.70
N LYS A 100 10.42 14.65 25.64
CA LYS A 100 11.78 15.19 25.72
C LYS A 100 11.86 16.55 26.43
N GLU A 101 10.81 17.36 26.31
CA GLU A 101 10.71 18.66 26.99
C GLU A 101 10.32 18.53 28.48
N MET A 102 9.68 17.42 28.87
CA MET A 102 9.15 17.21 30.23
C MET A 102 10.02 16.34 31.12
N LEU A 103 10.88 15.49 30.55
CA LEU A 103 11.64 14.48 31.28
C LEU A 103 13.14 14.79 31.26
N SER A 104 13.86 14.36 32.30
CA SER A 104 15.32 14.36 32.28
C SER A 104 15.84 13.41 31.18
N PRO A 105 17.03 13.68 30.61
CA PRO A 105 17.61 12.85 29.56
C PRO A 105 17.66 11.36 29.92
N ASP A 106 18.06 11.05 31.15
CA ASP A 106 18.24 9.69 31.66
C ASP A 106 16.92 8.90 31.62
N ILE A 107 15.81 9.50 32.06
CA ILE A 107 14.48 8.86 32.03
C ILE A 107 13.98 8.72 30.59
N PHE A 108 14.27 9.69 29.73
CA PHE A 108 13.81 9.67 28.34
C PHE A 108 14.50 8.59 27.49
N GLU A 109 15.77 8.28 27.76
CA GLU A 109 16.51 7.23 27.01
C GLU A 109 16.00 5.81 27.29
N ASP A 110 15.36 5.61 28.44
CA ASP A 110 14.74 4.35 28.84
C ASP A 110 13.34 4.16 28.25
N LEU A 111 12.76 5.18 27.58
CA LEU A 111 11.43 5.08 26.98
C LEU A 111 11.45 4.52 25.55
N ILE A 112 10.52 3.60 25.29
CA ILE A 112 10.18 3.12 23.94
C ILE A 112 8.77 3.60 23.61
N ILE A 113 8.61 4.27 22.47
CA ILE A 113 7.30 4.72 21.98
C ILE A 113 6.94 3.87 20.77
N LYS A 114 5.81 3.17 20.82
CA LYS A 114 5.35 2.32 19.72
C LYS A 114 3.82 2.32 19.67
N GLY A 115 3.27 2.75 18.54
CA GLY A 115 1.82 2.70 18.32
C GLY A 115 1.04 3.58 19.31
N GLY A 116 1.60 4.72 19.71
CA GLY A 116 0.98 5.63 20.69
C GLY A 116 1.12 5.19 22.15
N GLU A 117 1.71 4.03 22.42
CA GLU A 117 1.98 3.54 23.78
C GLU A 117 3.44 3.80 24.18
N ILE A 118 3.65 3.96 25.50
CA ILE A 118 4.95 4.20 26.11
C ILE A 118 5.33 2.97 26.94
N PHE A 119 6.51 2.42 26.67
CA PHE A 119 7.11 1.32 27.41
C PHE A 119 8.42 1.77 28.05
N ILE A 120 8.80 1.14 29.15
CA ILE A 120 10.11 1.32 29.78
C ILE A 120 10.98 0.15 29.36
N LYS A 121 12.23 0.42 28.96
CA LYS A 121 13.26 -0.61 28.79
C LYS A 121 13.51 -1.26 30.15
N THR A 122 12.96 -2.45 30.34
CA THR A 122 13.40 -3.41 31.36
C THR A 122 14.66 -4.13 30.94
#